data_AF-A0A7I9ZKK1-F1
#
_entry.id   AF-A0A7I9ZKK1-F1
#
_cell.length_a   1.000
_cell.length_b   1.000
_cell.length_c   1.000
_cell.angle_alpha   90.00
_cell.angle_beta   90.00
_cell.angle_gamma   90.00
#
_symmetry.space_group_name_H-M   'P 1'
#
loop_
_entity.id
_entity.type
_entity.pdbx_description
1 polymer ?
#
loop_
_entity_poly.entity_id
_entity_poly.type
_entity_poly.pdbx_seq_one_letter_code
_entity_poly.pdbx_strand_id
1 'polypeptide(L)'
;MRGVRARKPPLRVSGVLMRILTGAAAAVAALALPSVAAADPPALPNVNAMAPVNPMDFAANEGAWYSFGVPGGVTCVMDRQTGSYGCSGPLPAAPGGANLVTGWVGGSPGFSNSDRPMYGAVDNPRPLPPGTRMSFRTLSCGTDGVVTSCLNTVDQSGFVLSPAGSFTF
;
A
#
# COMPACT_ATOMS: atom_id res chain seq x y z
N MET A 1 -39.78 -51.65 33.10
CA MET A 1 -41.10 -52.04 32.55
C MET A 1 -42.14 -50.99 32.95
N ARG A 2 -43.00 -50.58 32.00
CA ARG A 2 -44.42 -50.10 32.13
C ARG A 2 -44.72 -49.12 33.29
N GLY A 3 -45.10 -47.85 33.12
CA GLY A 3 -46.06 -47.27 32.17
C GLY A 3 -47.50 -47.43 32.66
N VAL A 4 -48.16 -46.36 33.15
CA VAL A 4 -49.63 -46.18 33.19
C VAL A 4 -50.01 -44.69 33.13
N ARG A 5 -50.95 -44.41 32.21
CA ARG A 5 -51.86 -43.25 31.95
C ARG A 5 -52.44 -42.56 33.21
N ALA A 6 -53.14 -41.41 33.20
CA ALA A 6 -53.47 -40.29 32.32
C ALA A 6 -54.48 -39.41 33.09
N ARG A 7 -54.61 -38.12 32.76
CA ARG A 7 -55.86 -37.37 32.44
C ARG A 7 -55.76 -35.87 32.80
N LYS A 8 -56.15 -35.01 31.85
CA LYS A 8 -56.38 -33.56 31.99
C LYS A 8 -57.87 -33.28 32.29
N PRO A 9 -58.17 -32.11 32.87
CA PRO A 9 -59.32 -31.29 32.47
C PRO A 9 -58.94 -29.84 32.08
N PRO A 10 -59.88 -29.03 31.55
CA PRO A 10 -59.60 -28.04 30.49
C PRO A 10 -59.63 -26.56 30.89
N LEU A 11 -59.15 -25.75 29.93
CA LEU A 11 -59.08 -24.29 29.83
C LEU A 11 -60.40 -23.53 30.01
N ARG A 12 -60.32 -22.28 30.50
CA ARG A 12 -61.09 -21.15 29.94
C ARG A 12 -60.26 -19.84 29.93
N VAL A 13 -60.34 -19.15 28.81
CA VAL A 13 -59.68 -17.91 28.40
C VAL A 13 -60.66 -16.75 28.53
N SER A 14 -60.22 -15.55 28.92
CA SER A 14 -60.80 -14.30 28.39
C SER A 14 -60.08 -13.03 28.86
N GLY A 15 -59.83 -12.14 27.91
CA GLY A 15 -60.10 -10.71 28.11
C GLY A 15 -58.90 -9.80 28.31
N VAL A 16 -58.31 -9.34 27.21
CA VAL A 16 -57.48 -8.14 27.13
C VAL A 16 -58.27 -6.92 27.61
N LEU A 17 -57.72 -6.10 28.52
CA LEU A 17 -58.17 -4.72 28.69
C LEU A 17 -57.06 -3.78 29.19
N MET A 18 -56.74 -2.82 28.34
CA MET A 18 -55.74 -1.76 28.43
C MET A 18 -56.10 -0.67 29.46
N ARG A 19 -55.15 -0.26 30.32
CA ARG A 19 -55.12 1.02 31.11
C ARG A 19 -53.65 1.36 31.41
N ILE A 20 -52.94 2.15 30.59
CA ILE A 20 -52.77 3.62 30.63
C ILE A 20 -52.11 4.17 31.93
N LEU A 21 -50.88 4.69 31.73
CA LEU A 21 -50.14 5.80 32.39
C LEU A 21 -49.44 5.61 33.75
N THR A 22 -48.10 5.63 33.70
CA THR A 22 -47.13 6.29 34.63
C THR A 22 -45.75 6.04 33.99
N GLY A 23 -45.00 7.01 33.45
CA GLY A 23 -44.54 8.25 34.07
C GLY A 23 -43.08 8.07 34.51
N ALA A 24 -42.13 8.12 33.56
CA ALA A 24 -40.70 8.29 33.88
C ALA A 24 -39.98 8.93 32.69
N ALA A 25 -39.72 10.24 32.82
CA ALA A 25 -38.82 10.97 31.93
C ALA A 25 -37.39 10.51 32.18
N ALA A 26 -36.82 9.73 31.26
CA ALA A 26 -35.38 9.54 31.16
C ALA A 26 -34.87 10.47 30.06
N ALA A 27 -34.28 11.59 30.46
CA ALA A 27 -33.50 12.43 29.55
C ALA A 27 -32.28 11.61 29.10
N VAL A 28 -32.37 11.00 27.92
CA VAL A 28 -31.21 10.39 27.26
C VAL A 28 -30.40 11.54 26.68
N ALA A 29 -29.35 11.96 27.39
CA ALA A 29 -28.33 12.81 26.83
C ALA A 29 -27.68 12.06 25.66
N ALA A 30 -28.11 12.38 24.44
CA ALA A 30 -27.46 11.90 23.23
C ALA A 30 -26.06 12.51 23.18
N LEU A 31 -25.07 11.75 23.65
CA LEU A 31 -23.66 12.04 23.43
C LEU A 31 -23.41 11.94 21.92
N ALA A 32 -23.44 13.07 21.24
CA ALA A 32 -22.96 13.22 19.88
C ALA A 32 -21.44 13.05 19.89
N LEU A 33 -20.97 11.80 19.86
CA LEU A 33 -19.57 11.52 19.56
C LEU A 33 -19.33 11.90 18.10
N PRO A 34 -18.34 12.75 17.79
CA PRO A 34 -17.98 13.00 16.40
C PRO A 34 -17.46 11.70 15.81
N SER A 35 -18.15 11.20 14.79
CA SER A 35 -17.67 10.14 13.94
C SER A 35 -16.38 10.63 13.27
N VAL A 36 -15.24 10.08 13.71
CA VAL A 36 -13.98 10.17 12.97
C VAL A 36 -14.23 9.47 11.64
N ALA A 37 -14.30 10.24 10.56
CA ALA A 37 -14.24 9.71 9.22
C ALA A 37 -12.83 9.16 9.02
N ALA A 38 -12.66 7.85 9.18
CA ALA A 38 -11.47 7.18 8.67
C ALA A 38 -11.56 7.27 7.14
N ALA A 39 -10.67 8.05 6.52
CA ALA A 39 -10.52 8.03 5.08
C ALA A 39 -10.12 6.62 4.65
N ASP A 40 -10.69 6.11 3.56
CA ASP A 40 -10.23 4.86 2.95
C ASP A 40 -8.71 4.96 2.73
N PRO A 41 -7.94 3.89 3.04
CA PRO A 41 -6.52 3.88 2.77
C PRO A 41 -6.26 4.24 1.30
N PRO A 42 -5.29 5.12 0.99
CA PRO A 42 -4.95 5.41 -0.39
C PRO A 42 -4.69 4.11 -1.15
N ALA A 43 -5.34 3.94 -2.30
CA ALA A 43 -5.10 2.78 -3.14
C ALA A 43 -3.62 2.73 -3.54
N LEU A 44 -3.00 1.54 -3.45
CA LEU A 44 -1.61 1.36 -3.88
C LEU A 44 -1.49 1.69 -5.38
N PRO A 45 -0.49 2.51 -5.78
CA PRO A 45 -0.27 2.80 -7.19
C PRO A 45 -0.02 1.52 -7.99
N ASN A 46 -0.84 1.29 -9.04
CA ASN A 46 -0.66 0.14 -9.91
C ASN A 46 0.38 0.42 -11.01
N VAL A 47 1.65 0.18 -10.71
CA VAL A 47 2.76 0.37 -11.66
C VAL A 47 2.62 -0.50 -12.91
N ASN A 48 1.99 -1.67 -12.82
CA ASN A 48 1.82 -2.59 -13.95
C ASN A 48 0.77 -2.11 -14.97
N ALA A 49 -0.01 -1.07 -14.63
CA ALA A 49 -0.93 -0.43 -15.57
C ALA A 49 -0.25 0.62 -16.48
N MET A 50 0.95 1.11 -16.11
CA MET A 50 1.68 2.15 -16.85
C MET A 50 2.29 1.61 -18.16
N ALA A 51 2.47 2.42 -19.20
CA ALA A 51 3.03 1.91 -20.47
C ALA A 51 4.49 1.44 -20.30
N PRO A 52 4.90 0.26 -20.81
CA PRO A 52 6.28 -0.19 -20.70
C PRO A 52 7.21 0.61 -21.62
N VAL A 53 8.40 0.96 -21.12
CA VAL A 53 9.52 1.43 -21.97
C VAL A 53 10.39 0.26 -22.42
N ASN A 54 11.27 0.49 -23.40
CA ASN A 54 12.32 -0.46 -23.74
C ASN A 54 13.46 -0.38 -22.70
N PRO A 55 13.75 -1.46 -21.93
CA PRO A 55 14.79 -1.42 -20.91
C PRO A 55 16.19 -1.11 -21.42
N MET A 56 16.49 -1.47 -22.67
CA MET A 56 17.82 -1.28 -23.26
C MET A 56 18.17 0.20 -23.44
N ASP A 57 17.18 1.08 -23.54
CA ASP A 57 17.38 2.53 -23.61
C ASP A 57 17.93 3.12 -22.29
N PHE A 58 17.90 2.33 -21.22
CA PHE A 58 18.28 2.68 -19.86
C PHE A 58 19.38 1.76 -19.30
N ALA A 59 20.00 0.95 -20.16
CA ALA A 59 21.12 0.11 -19.78
C ALA A 59 22.32 0.96 -19.35
N ALA A 60 22.93 0.60 -18.21
CA ALA A 60 24.12 1.23 -17.68
C ALA A 60 25.13 0.18 -17.22
N ASN A 61 26.40 0.60 -17.05
CA ASN A 61 27.52 -0.27 -16.70
C ASN A 61 27.60 -1.52 -17.59
N GLU A 62 27.76 -1.32 -18.91
CA GLU A 62 27.81 -2.39 -19.92
C GLU A 62 26.56 -3.28 -19.93
N GLY A 63 25.45 -2.75 -19.41
CA GLY A 63 24.19 -3.48 -19.28
C GLY A 63 24.11 -4.37 -18.04
N ALA A 64 24.97 -4.21 -17.03
CA ALA A 64 24.82 -4.92 -15.76
C ALA A 64 23.53 -4.54 -15.01
N TRP A 65 23.06 -3.30 -15.20
CA TRP A 65 21.81 -2.82 -14.61
C TRP A 65 21.05 -1.87 -15.53
N TYR A 66 19.78 -1.67 -15.24
CA TYR A 66 18.99 -0.57 -15.81
C TYR A 66 18.95 0.58 -14.80
N SER A 67 19.20 1.80 -15.26
CA SER A 67 19.18 3.00 -14.42
C SER A 67 18.37 4.12 -15.09
N PHE A 68 17.51 4.76 -14.32
CA PHE A 68 16.66 5.84 -14.79
C PHE A 68 16.43 6.88 -13.70
N GLY A 69 16.24 8.13 -14.13
CA GLY A 69 15.85 9.24 -13.26
C GLY A 69 14.34 9.30 -13.10
N VAL A 70 13.90 9.71 -11.91
CA VAL A 70 12.51 10.10 -11.63
C VAL A 70 12.51 11.52 -11.03
N PRO A 71 11.34 12.16 -10.89
CA PRO A 71 11.26 13.54 -10.39
C PRO A 71 12.00 13.76 -9.06
N GLY A 72 12.51 14.98 -8.88
CA GLY A 72 13.21 15.38 -7.65
C GLY A 72 14.69 15.02 -7.60
N GLY A 73 15.29 14.50 -8.68
CA GLY A 73 16.71 14.11 -8.66
C GLY A 73 16.96 12.73 -8.04
N VAL A 74 15.92 11.91 -7.98
CA VAL A 74 15.99 10.52 -7.51
C VAL A 74 16.40 9.62 -8.68
N THR A 75 17.35 8.74 -8.43
CA THR A 75 17.82 7.75 -9.40
C THR A 75 17.41 6.35 -8.95
N CYS A 76 16.78 5.60 -9.83
CA CYS A 76 16.37 4.23 -9.58
C CYS A 76 17.20 3.25 -10.42
N VAL A 77 17.45 2.07 -9.85
CA VAL A 77 18.28 1.03 -10.45
C VAL A 77 17.59 -0.33 -10.33
N MET A 78 17.70 -1.15 -11.38
CA MET A 78 17.39 -2.58 -11.38
C MET A 78 18.62 -3.36 -11.79
N ASP A 79 19.23 -4.08 -10.86
CA ASP A 79 20.38 -4.93 -11.11
C ASP A 79 19.94 -6.23 -11.81
N ARG A 80 20.55 -6.53 -12.96
CA ARG A 80 20.17 -7.69 -13.78
C ARG A 80 20.84 -8.98 -13.36
N GLN A 81 21.98 -8.88 -12.68
CA GLN A 81 22.74 -10.03 -12.20
C GLN A 81 22.12 -10.57 -10.91
N THR A 82 21.81 -9.65 -10.02
CA THR A 82 21.45 -9.94 -8.65
C THR A 82 19.92 -9.93 -8.53
N GLY A 83 19.22 -8.96 -9.14
CA GLY A 83 17.79 -8.74 -8.92
C GLY A 83 17.51 -7.79 -7.76
N SER A 84 18.55 -7.13 -7.25
CA SER A 84 18.40 -5.94 -6.41
C SER A 84 17.72 -4.84 -7.19
N TYR A 85 16.93 -4.06 -6.49
CA TYR A 85 16.35 -2.84 -7.04
C TYR A 85 16.21 -1.79 -5.96
N GLY A 86 16.08 -0.54 -6.36
CA GLY A 86 15.95 0.54 -5.41
C GLY A 86 16.08 1.90 -6.04
N CYS A 87 15.92 2.92 -5.21
CA CYS A 87 16.13 4.31 -5.59
C CYS A 87 16.99 5.02 -4.54
N SER A 88 17.82 5.96 -4.99
CA SER A 88 18.68 6.78 -4.14
C SER A 88 18.63 8.23 -4.56
N GLY A 89 18.93 9.13 -3.61
CA GLY A 89 18.86 10.58 -3.78
C GLY A 89 17.92 11.22 -2.76
N PRO A 90 17.40 12.43 -3.04
CA PRO A 90 16.48 13.13 -2.14
C PRO A 90 15.07 12.49 -2.20
N LEU A 91 14.89 11.36 -1.53
CA LEU A 91 13.62 10.62 -1.53
C LEU A 91 12.52 11.47 -0.86
N PRO A 92 11.40 11.77 -1.55
CA PRO A 92 10.37 12.66 -1.03
C PRO A 92 9.69 12.04 0.19
N ALA A 93 9.54 12.79 1.28
CA ALA A 93 8.84 12.35 2.50
C ALA A 93 9.22 10.93 3.00
N ALA A 94 10.48 10.54 2.83
CA ALA A 94 10.97 9.24 3.25
C ALA A 94 11.06 9.13 4.79
N PRO A 95 10.70 7.97 5.37
CA PRO A 95 10.80 7.76 6.81
C PRO A 95 12.21 8.05 7.32
N GLY A 96 12.32 8.85 8.38
CA GLY A 96 13.61 9.19 9.00
C GLY A 96 14.57 9.97 8.07
N GLY A 97 14.08 10.58 7.00
CA GLY A 97 14.90 11.31 6.04
C GLY A 97 15.80 10.42 5.17
N ALA A 98 15.45 9.13 5.04
CA ALA A 98 16.19 8.16 4.25
C ALA A 98 16.48 8.65 2.83
N ASN A 99 17.71 8.43 2.37
CA ASN A 99 18.16 8.77 1.01
C ASN A 99 18.34 7.54 0.11
N LEU A 100 17.96 6.37 0.61
CA LEU A 100 18.06 5.09 -0.09
C LEU A 100 16.84 4.21 0.27
N VAL A 101 16.27 3.57 -0.74
CA VAL A 101 15.33 2.45 -0.58
C VAL A 101 15.81 1.31 -1.46
N THR A 102 15.92 0.11 -0.89
CA THR A 102 16.39 -1.08 -1.64
C THR A 102 15.55 -2.29 -1.28
N GLY A 103 15.27 -3.11 -2.29
CA GLY A 103 14.69 -4.44 -2.14
C GLY A 103 15.42 -5.46 -3.00
N TRP A 104 14.96 -6.70 -2.91
CA TRP A 104 15.50 -7.83 -3.66
C TRP A 104 14.35 -8.76 -4.08
N VAL A 105 14.61 -9.65 -5.04
CA VAL A 105 13.62 -10.62 -5.55
C VAL A 105 12.93 -11.49 -4.46
N GLY A 106 13.50 -11.61 -3.26
CA GLY A 106 12.99 -12.45 -2.17
C GLY A 106 12.79 -11.75 -0.82
N GLY A 107 12.63 -10.42 -0.80
CA GLY A 107 12.37 -9.70 0.44
C GLY A 107 11.82 -8.31 0.23
N SER A 108 10.99 -7.86 1.18
CA SER A 108 10.39 -6.52 1.17
C SER A 108 11.46 -5.44 1.21
N PRO A 109 11.29 -4.35 0.44
CA PRO A 109 12.24 -3.26 0.44
C PRO A 109 12.27 -2.53 1.78
N GLY A 110 13.39 -1.88 2.05
CA GLY A 110 13.62 -1.08 3.26
C GLY A 110 14.24 0.27 2.95
N PHE A 111 13.83 1.28 3.72
CA PHE A 111 14.47 2.60 3.73
C PHE A 111 15.72 2.59 4.59
N SER A 112 16.76 3.29 4.15
CA SER A 112 18.02 3.43 4.85
C SER A 112 18.73 4.74 4.47
N ASN A 113 19.82 5.04 5.17
CA ASN A 113 20.72 6.14 4.83
C ASN A 113 22.05 5.58 4.34
N SER A 114 22.59 6.20 3.30
CA SER A 114 23.88 5.83 2.72
C SER A 114 24.63 7.09 2.26
N ASP A 115 25.93 7.15 2.52
CA ASP A 115 26.80 8.22 2.02
C ASP A 115 27.13 8.05 0.52
N ARG A 116 26.73 6.92 -0.07
CA ARG A 116 26.94 6.60 -1.49
C ARG A 116 25.63 6.24 -2.17
N PRO A 117 25.42 6.69 -3.41
CA PRO A 117 24.23 6.30 -4.15
C PRO A 117 24.27 4.81 -4.50
N MET A 118 23.08 4.24 -4.75
CA MET A 118 22.93 2.83 -5.10
C MET A 118 23.73 2.53 -6.37
N TYR A 119 24.64 1.55 -6.30
CA TYR A 119 25.57 1.20 -7.39
C TYR A 119 26.43 2.35 -7.91
N GLY A 120 26.71 3.36 -7.07
CA GLY A 120 27.46 4.54 -7.48
C GLY A 120 26.71 5.38 -8.53
N ALA A 121 25.36 5.43 -8.43
CA ALA A 121 24.40 5.94 -9.40
C ALA A 121 24.97 6.80 -10.54
N VAL A 122 24.62 6.39 -11.75
CA VAL A 122 24.93 7.08 -13.00
C VAL A 122 24.63 8.57 -12.85
N ASP A 123 25.64 9.43 -13.05
CA ASP A 123 25.42 10.87 -13.09
C ASP A 123 24.41 11.22 -14.19
N ASN A 124 23.36 11.96 -13.85
CA ASN A 124 22.28 12.36 -14.75
C ASN A 124 21.67 11.16 -15.53
N PRO A 125 21.03 10.21 -14.84
CA PRO A 125 20.41 9.07 -15.51
C PRO A 125 19.30 9.57 -16.45
N ARG A 126 19.09 8.85 -17.55
CA ARG A 126 17.99 9.17 -18.48
C ARG A 126 16.67 9.20 -17.70
N PRO A 127 15.88 10.28 -17.76
CA PRO A 127 14.60 10.34 -17.06
C PRO A 127 13.61 9.34 -17.65
N LEU A 128 12.88 8.66 -16.78
CA LEU A 128 11.75 7.82 -17.18
C LEU A 128 10.56 8.73 -17.52
N PRO A 129 9.95 8.61 -18.71
CA PRO A 129 8.80 9.43 -19.07
C PRO A 129 7.62 9.22 -18.09
N PRO A 130 6.89 10.28 -17.71
CA PRO A 130 5.68 10.14 -16.89
C PRO A 130 4.65 9.19 -17.50
N GLY A 131 3.99 8.40 -16.65
CA GLY A 131 3.00 7.39 -17.05
C GLY A 131 3.61 6.13 -17.65
N THR A 132 4.92 5.94 -17.53
CA THR A 132 5.63 4.77 -18.03
C THR A 132 6.30 3.95 -16.93
N ARG A 133 6.59 2.69 -17.24
CA ARG A 133 7.29 1.76 -16.35
C ARG A 133 8.50 1.14 -17.03
N MET A 134 9.54 0.95 -16.24
CA MET A 134 10.63 0.01 -16.46
C MET A 134 10.23 -1.35 -15.89
N SER A 135 10.52 -2.44 -16.59
CA SER A 135 10.27 -3.80 -16.10
C SER A 135 11.47 -4.70 -16.33
N PHE A 136 11.82 -5.51 -15.32
CA PHE A 136 12.81 -6.57 -15.42
C PHE A 136 12.35 -7.77 -14.59
N ARG A 137 12.14 -8.91 -15.26
CA ARG A 137 11.60 -10.14 -14.64
C ARG A 137 10.28 -9.85 -13.91
N THR A 138 10.26 -9.97 -12.59
CA THR A 138 9.10 -9.75 -11.71
C THR A 138 9.03 -8.34 -11.14
N LEU A 139 10.04 -7.52 -11.41
CA LEU A 139 10.16 -6.17 -10.90
C LEU A 139 9.65 -5.18 -11.93
N SER A 140 8.75 -4.30 -11.50
CA SER A 140 8.30 -3.15 -12.28
C SER A 140 8.47 -1.89 -11.44
N CYS A 141 9.10 -0.86 -12.00
CA CYS A 141 9.17 0.46 -11.40
C CYS A 141 8.69 1.50 -12.41
N GLY A 142 7.94 2.49 -11.96
CA GLY A 142 7.39 3.50 -12.83
C GLY A 142 7.10 4.79 -12.09
N THR A 143 6.86 5.85 -12.85
CA THR A 143 6.45 7.14 -12.31
C THR A 143 5.31 7.72 -13.12
N ASP A 144 4.35 8.32 -12.43
CA ASP A 144 3.30 9.14 -13.08
C ASP A 144 3.74 10.61 -13.27
N GLY A 145 4.99 10.94 -12.94
CA GLY A 145 5.53 12.30 -12.94
C GLY A 145 5.49 13.00 -11.58
N VAL A 146 4.85 12.40 -10.57
CA VAL A 146 4.81 12.89 -9.18
C VAL A 146 5.17 11.79 -8.20
N VAL A 147 4.50 10.64 -8.33
CA VAL A 147 4.72 9.44 -7.55
C VAL A 147 5.60 8.48 -8.34
N THR A 148 6.56 7.87 -7.66
CA THR A 148 7.32 6.74 -8.20
C THR A 148 6.99 5.51 -7.38
N SER A 149 6.73 4.38 -8.01
CA SER A 149 6.51 3.13 -7.28
C SER A 149 7.27 1.98 -7.92
N CYS A 150 7.66 1.03 -7.08
CA CYS A 150 8.25 -0.24 -7.49
C CYS A 150 7.48 -1.38 -6.85
N LEU A 151 7.24 -2.44 -7.62
CA LEU A 151 6.54 -3.65 -7.20
C LEU A 151 7.31 -4.88 -7.66
N ASN A 152 7.53 -5.80 -6.73
CA ASN A 152 7.96 -7.16 -7.01
C ASN A 152 6.74 -8.08 -7.00
N THR A 153 6.45 -8.73 -8.14
CA THR A 153 5.28 -9.60 -8.24
C THR A 153 5.47 -10.97 -7.58
N VAL A 154 6.69 -11.33 -7.16
CA VAL A 154 6.95 -12.60 -6.45
C VAL A 154 6.24 -12.64 -5.11
N ASP A 155 6.42 -11.60 -4.30
CA ASP A 155 5.92 -11.50 -2.93
C ASP A 155 4.92 -10.35 -2.74
N GLN A 156 4.57 -9.65 -3.83
CA GLN A 156 3.72 -8.46 -3.84
C GLN A 156 4.26 -7.33 -2.95
N SER A 157 5.57 -7.33 -2.70
CA SER A 157 6.23 -6.30 -1.93
C SER A 157 6.70 -5.15 -2.82
N GLY A 158 6.86 -3.97 -2.22
CA GLY A 158 7.20 -2.80 -2.99
C GLY A 158 7.40 -1.56 -2.17
N PHE A 159 7.57 -0.44 -2.87
CA PHE A 159 7.64 0.86 -2.24
C PHE A 159 6.98 1.93 -3.10
N VAL A 160 6.56 2.99 -2.43
CA VAL A 160 6.03 4.21 -3.03
C VAL A 160 6.88 5.38 -2.55
N LEU A 161 7.31 6.20 -3.50
CA LEU A 161 7.95 7.48 -3.30
C LEU A 161 6.96 8.58 -3.68
N SER A 162 6.49 9.35 -2.71
CA SER A 162 5.51 10.41 -2.92
C SER A 162 5.76 11.58 -1.97
N PRO A 163 5.57 12.84 -2.41
CA PRO A 163 5.54 14.00 -1.52
C PRO A 163 4.50 13.90 -0.40
N ALA A 164 3.43 13.12 -0.60
CA ALA A 164 2.39 12.89 0.41
C ALA A 164 2.79 11.87 1.49
N GLY A 165 3.93 11.19 1.32
CA GLY A 165 4.42 10.16 2.22
C GLY A 165 4.97 8.96 1.45
N SER A 166 6.19 8.56 1.79
CA SER A 166 6.83 7.38 1.19
C SER A 166 6.83 6.21 2.16
N PHE A 167 6.62 5.00 1.63
CA PHE A 167 6.45 3.79 2.43
C PHE A 167 6.82 2.54 1.64
N THR A 168 7.03 1.44 2.35
CA THR A 168 7.18 0.10 1.79
C THR A 168 5.99 -0.77 2.19
N PHE A 169 5.74 -1.82 1.43
CA PHE A 169 4.66 -2.78 1.64
C PHE A 169 5.08 -4.19 1.24
#